data_AF-A0A142XK68-F1
#
_entry.id   AF-A0A142XK68-F1
#
_cell.length_a   1.000
_cell.length_b   1.000
_cell.length_c   1.000
_cell.angle_alpha   90.00
_cell.angle_beta   90.00
_cell.angle_gamma   90.00
#
_symmetry.space_group_name_H-M   'P 1'
#
loop_
_entity.id
_entity.type
_entity.pdbx_description
1 polymer ?
#
loop_
_entity_poly.entity_id
_entity_poly.type
_entity_poly.pdbx_seq_one_letter_code
_entity_poly.pdbx_strand_id
1 'polypeptide(L)'
;MGKTKNNNSLPEGFPDPTVLERYNAVIPNFSERFMAQWEAEAEHRRDQENRRDEAIIADQRSAYVLARWGQICGLAIGLFAIAVGGVTAYNSPNLGSQLAGGFIGGGGVIGLVSVFVIGKRWPVQPESK
;
A
#
# COMPACT_ATOMS: atom_id res chain seq x y z
N MET A 1 5.92 32.43 19.57
CA MET A 1 5.29 32.31 20.90
C MET A 1 4.88 30.85 21.11
N GLY A 2 5.79 30.00 21.57
CA GLY A 2 5.52 28.58 21.79
C GLY A 2 4.70 28.40 23.06
N LYS A 3 3.48 27.88 22.95
CA LYS A 3 2.71 27.50 24.14
C LYS A 3 3.35 26.25 24.73
N THR A 4 3.89 26.39 25.93
CA THR A 4 4.24 25.30 26.82
C THR A 4 2.99 24.44 27.04
N LYS A 5 2.95 23.26 26.44
CA LYS A 5 1.93 22.26 26.77
C LYS A 5 2.13 21.88 28.23
N ASN A 6 1.25 22.37 29.09
CA ASN A 6 1.09 21.86 30.44
C ASN A 6 0.76 20.36 30.32
N ASN A 7 1.69 19.55 30.81
CA ASN A 7 1.72 18.09 30.79
C ASN A 7 0.73 17.42 31.76
N ASN A 8 -0.13 18.19 32.44
CA ASN A 8 -1.22 17.70 33.28
C ASN A 8 -2.61 17.85 32.64
N SER A 9 -2.70 17.97 31.31
CA SER A 9 -3.99 17.97 30.62
C SER A 9 -4.53 16.55 30.51
N LEU A 10 -5.77 16.36 30.95
CA LEU A 10 -6.51 15.11 30.73
C LEU A 10 -6.58 14.79 29.22
N PRO A 11 -6.73 13.51 28.83
CA PRO A 11 -6.88 13.12 27.43
C PRO A 11 -7.94 13.98 26.73
N GLU A 12 -7.70 14.36 25.48
CA GLU A 12 -8.64 15.20 24.73
C GLU A 12 -10.04 14.53 24.71
N GLY A 13 -11.06 15.27 25.18
CA GLY A 13 -12.43 14.77 25.29
C GLY A 13 -12.80 14.11 26.63
N PHE A 14 -11.87 13.99 27.58
CA PHE A 14 -12.19 13.52 28.93
C PHE A 14 -12.84 14.66 29.76
N PRO A 15 -14.01 14.44 30.37
CA PRO A 15 -14.70 15.47 31.15
C PRO A 15 -13.89 15.86 32.39
N ASP A 16 -14.04 17.11 32.82
CA ASP A 16 -13.39 17.58 34.05
C ASP A 16 -13.84 16.74 35.27
N PRO A 17 -12.96 16.43 36.23
CA PRO A 17 -13.30 15.59 37.38
C PRO A 17 -14.47 16.15 38.19
N THR A 18 -14.59 17.48 38.29
CA THR A 18 -15.70 18.12 39.01
C THR A 18 -17.05 17.90 38.33
N VAL A 19 -17.06 17.68 37.01
CA VAL A 19 -18.26 17.32 36.25
C VAL A 19 -18.63 15.86 36.50
N LEU A 20 -17.65 14.95 36.53
CA LEU A 20 -17.87 13.54 36.84
C LEU A 20 -18.44 13.36 38.25
N GLU A 21 -17.93 14.08 39.25
CA GLU A 21 -18.47 14.06 40.61
C GLU A 21 -19.93 14.50 40.69
N ARG A 22 -20.30 15.55 39.94
CA ARG A 22 -21.69 16.03 39.86
C ARG A 22 -22.61 14.99 39.22
N TYR A 23 -22.16 14.31 38.17
CA TYR A 23 -22.95 13.22 37.58
C TYR A 23 -23.06 12.01 38.50
N ASN A 24 -22.00 11.68 39.24
CA ASN A 24 -22.02 10.58 40.20
C ASN A 24 -22.96 10.84 41.38
N ALA A 25 -23.18 12.12 41.73
CA ALA A 25 -24.15 12.53 42.74
C ALA A 25 -25.61 12.35 42.29
N VAL A 26 -25.88 12.38 40.97
CA VAL A 26 -27.23 12.19 40.39
C VAL A 26 -27.46 10.73 39.99
N ILE A 27 -26.44 10.09 39.43
CA ILE A 27 -26.46 8.71 38.96
C ILE A 27 -25.36 7.96 39.71
N PRO A 28 -25.72 7.01 40.61
CA PRO A 28 -24.72 6.27 41.36
C PRO A 28 -23.79 5.48 40.41
N ASN A 29 -22.50 5.46 40.74
CA ASN A 29 -21.41 4.80 40.00
C ASN A 29 -21.26 5.27 38.54
N PHE A 30 -21.69 6.50 38.21
CA PHE A 30 -21.53 7.05 36.88
C PHE A 30 -20.06 7.13 36.46
N SER A 31 -19.18 7.59 37.33
CA SER A 31 -17.75 7.75 37.02
C SER A 31 -17.09 6.43 36.63
N GLU A 32 -17.41 5.35 37.34
CA GLU A 32 -16.87 4.01 37.05
C GLU A 32 -17.40 3.45 35.72
N ARG A 33 -18.70 3.61 35.47
CA ARG A 33 -19.32 3.21 34.18
C ARG A 33 -18.76 4.01 33.00
N PHE A 34 -18.52 5.30 33.20
CA PHE A 34 -17.91 6.17 32.21
C PHE A 34 -16.47 5.74 31.92
N MET A 35 -15.66 5.47 32.94
CA MET A 35 -14.29 4.98 32.77
C MET A 35 -14.26 3.65 32.03
N ALA A 36 -15.14 2.71 32.38
CA ALA A 36 -15.25 1.42 31.69
C ALA A 36 -15.63 1.58 30.20
N GLN A 37 -16.57 2.48 29.88
CA GLN A 37 -16.93 2.78 28.50
C GLN A 37 -15.79 3.48 27.74
N TRP A 38 -15.08 4.40 28.40
CA TRP A 38 -13.96 5.11 27.80
C TRP A 38 -12.78 4.19 27.48
N GLU A 39 -12.47 3.26 28.39
CA GLU A 39 -11.43 2.26 28.20
C GLU A 39 -11.80 1.28 27.07
N ALA A 40 -13.05 0.81 27.04
CA ALA A 40 -13.55 -0.03 25.95
C ALA A 40 -13.49 0.68 24.59
N GLU A 41 -13.84 1.98 24.54
CA GLU A 41 -13.74 2.77 23.31
C GLU A 41 -12.28 3.01 22.89
N ALA A 42 -11.39 3.24 23.86
CA ALA A 42 -9.97 3.38 23.59
C ALA A 42 -9.35 2.07 23.07
N GLU A 43 -9.75 0.92 23.64
CA GLU A 43 -9.38 -0.40 23.16
C GLU A 43 -9.92 -0.65 21.74
N HIS A 44 -11.18 -0.32 21.49
CA HIS A 44 -11.80 -0.45 20.18
C HIS A 44 -11.06 0.38 19.11
N ARG A 45 -10.67 1.62 19.42
CA ARG A 45 -9.87 2.44 18.50
C ARG A 45 -8.51 1.81 18.20
N ARG A 46 -7.79 1.31 19.22
CA ARG A 46 -6.50 0.63 19.02
C ARG A 46 -6.65 -0.63 18.17
N ASP A 47 -7.70 -1.43 18.41
CA ASP A 47 -8.00 -2.61 17.61
C ASP A 47 -8.32 -2.24 16.15
N GLN A 48 -9.09 -1.17 15.91
CA GLN A 48 -9.33 -0.68 14.55
C GLN A 48 -8.04 -0.17 13.86
N GLU A 49 -7.18 0.55 14.59
CA GLU A 49 -5.88 1.01 14.08
C GLU A 49 -4.99 -0.17 13.70
N ASN A 50 -4.86 -1.16 14.60
CA ASN A 50 -4.08 -2.37 14.34
C ASN A 50 -4.60 -3.13 13.11
N ARG A 51 -5.92 -3.32 12.99
CA ARG A 51 -6.52 -4.00 11.83
C ARG A 51 -6.31 -3.23 10.52
N ARG A 52 -6.37 -1.90 10.57
CA ARG A 52 -6.07 -1.05 9.39
C ARG A 52 -4.61 -1.21 8.98
N ASP A 53 -3.70 -1.15 9.94
CA ASP A 53 -2.26 -1.32 9.67
C ASP A 53 -1.96 -2.72 9.11
N GLU A 54 -2.55 -3.76 9.69
CA GLU A 54 -2.45 -5.13 9.19
C GLU A 54 -2.98 -5.27 7.75
N ALA A 55 -4.12 -4.65 7.43
CA ALA A 55 -4.69 -4.66 6.09
C ALA A 55 -3.76 -3.95 5.08
N ILE A 56 -3.19 -2.81 5.46
CA ILE A 56 -2.22 -2.07 4.63
C ILE A 56 -0.97 -2.93 4.36
N ILE A 57 -0.44 -3.59 5.39
CA ILE A 57 0.74 -4.46 5.27
C ILE A 57 0.42 -5.65 4.36
N ALA A 58 -0.75 -6.28 4.51
CA ALA A 58 -1.17 -7.41 3.69
C ALA A 58 -1.33 -7.01 2.21
N ASP A 59 -1.96 -5.88 1.94
CA ASP A 59 -2.14 -5.35 0.57
C ASP A 59 -0.78 -5.07 -0.09
N GLN A 60 0.10 -4.35 0.61
CA GLN A 60 1.46 -4.08 0.13
C GLN A 60 2.21 -5.38 -0.17
N ARG A 61 2.16 -6.37 0.72
CA ARG A 61 2.81 -7.67 0.53
C ARG A 61 2.32 -8.36 -0.75
N SER A 62 1.01 -8.34 -1.00
CA SER A 62 0.43 -8.94 -2.20
C SER A 62 0.90 -8.22 -3.48
N ALA A 63 0.96 -6.89 -3.45
CA ALA A 63 1.47 -6.07 -4.55
C ALA A 63 2.96 -6.34 -4.83
N TYR A 64 3.78 -6.49 -3.80
CA TYR A 64 5.19 -6.87 -3.97
C TYR A 64 5.38 -8.23 -4.61
N VAL A 65 4.56 -9.22 -4.23
CA VAL A 65 4.62 -10.56 -4.84
C VAL A 65 4.27 -10.47 -6.32
N LEU A 66 3.16 -9.82 -6.67
CA LEU A 66 2.74 -9.66 -8.07
C LEU A 66 3.80 -8.91 -8.90
N ALA A 67 4.39 -7.85 -8.36
CA ALA A 67 5.45 -7.10 -9.02
C ALA A 67 6.70 -7.97 -9.29
N ARG A 68 7.10 -8.82 -8.32
CA ARG A 68 8.22 -9.75 -8.50
C ARG A 68 7.95 -10.77 -9.60
N TRP A 69 6.75 -11.35 -9.64
CA TRP A 69 6.35 -12.27 -10.71
C TRP A 69 6.31 -11.57 -12.07
N GLY A 70 5.73 -10.37 -12.14
CA GLY A 70 5.71 -9.56 -13.36
C GLY A 70 7.11 -9.24 -13.88
N GLN A 71 8.05 -8.92 -12.99
CA GLN A 71 9.45 -8.68 -13.36
C GLN A 71 10.14 -9.93 -13.93
N ILE A 72 9.91 -11.10 -13.31
CA ILE A 72 10.48 -12.38 -13.78
C ILE A 72 9.88 -12.76 -15.15
N CYS A 73 8.56 -12.65 -15.32
CA CYS A 73 7.90 -12.91 -16.60
C CYS A 73 8.37 -11.93 -17.69
N GLY A 74 8.51 -10.65 -17.35
CA GLY A 74 9.08 -9.64 -18.26
C GLY A 74 10.51 -9.98 -18.67
N LEU A 75 11.38 -10.35 -17.72
CA LEU A 75 12.75 -10.78 -18.02
C LEU A 75 12.77 -12.01 -18.94
N ALA A 76 11.91 -13.00 -18.69
CA ALA A 76 11.82 -14.20 -19.51
C ALA A 76 11.38 -13.87 -20.96
N ILE A 77 10.37 -13.02 -21.14
CA ILE A 77 9.90 -12.59 -22.46
C ILE A 77 10.96 -11.77 -23.19
N GLY A 78 11.64 -10.85 -22.48
CA GLY A 78 12.72 -10.06 -23.06
C GLY A 78 13.90 -10.92 -23.53
N LEU A 79 14.32 -11.88 -22.70
CA LEU A 79 15.40 -12.81 -23.05
C LEU A 79 15.00 -13.71 -24.22
N PHE A 80 13.74 -14.16 -24.27
CA PHE A 80 13.20 -14.92 -25.38
C PHE A 80 13.17 -14.09 -26.68
N ALA A 81 12.72 -12.83 -26.62
CA ALA A 81 12.68 -11.94 -27.79
C ALA A 81 14.08 -11.68 -28.37
N ILE A 82 15.08 -11.46 -27.50
CA ILE A 82 16.47 -11.28 -27.92
C ILE A 82 17.04 -12.59 -28.48
N ALA A 83 16.81 -13.73 -27.84
CA ALA A 83 17.30 -15.02 -28.30
C ALA A 83 16.70 -15.39 -29.67
N VAL A 84 15.37 -15.27 -29.84
CA VAL A 84 14.70 -15.58 -31.10
C VAL A 84 15.09 -14.60 -32.21
N GLY A 85 15.16 -13.29 -31.91
CA GLY A 85 15.59 -12.28 -32.86
C GLY A 85 17.05 -12.46 -33.31
N GLY A 86 17.94 -12.81 -32.36
CA GLY A 86 19.33 -13.12 -32.65
C GLY A 86 19.50 -14.39 -33.49
N VAL A 87 18.75 -15.46 -33.16
CA VAL A 87 18.78 -16.73 -33.91
C VAL A 87 18.23 -16.57 -35.33
N THR A 88 17.16 -15.79 -35.53
CA THR A 88 16.61 -15.52 -36.87
C THR A 88 17.53 -14.64 -37.72
N ALA A 89 18.20 -13.66 -37.10
CA ALA A 89 19.20 -12.84 -37.80
C ALA A 89 20.48 -13.62 -38.14
N TYR A 90 20.91 -14.55 -37.28
CA TYR A 90 22.13 -15.34 -37.48
C TYR A 90 21.97 -16.47 -38.51
N ASN A 91 20.85 -17.22 -38.48
CA ASN A 91 20.65 -18.38 -39.35
C ASN A 91 20.17 -18.04 -40.77
N SER A 92 19.82 -16.78 -41.05
CA SER A 92 19.41 -16.35 -42.39
C SER A 92 19.97 -14.96 -42.67
N PRO A 93 21.03 -14.82 -43.49
CA PRO A 93 21.67 -13.55 -43.79
C PRO A 93 20.96 -12.73 -44.88
N ASN A 94 19.74 -13.11 -45.26
CA ASN A 94 18.95 -12.36 -46.23
C ASN A 94 18.44 -11.04 -45.61
N LEU A 95 18.29 -9.99 -46.43
CA LEU A 95 17.88 -8.67 -45.96
C LEU A 95 16.51 -8.71 -45.23
N GLY A 96 15.62 -9.60 -45.64
CA GLY A 96 14.29 -9.78 -45.02
C GLY A 96 14.31 -10.40 -43.62
N SER A 97 15.20 -11.35 -43.34
CA SER A 97 15.31 -11.99 -42.02
C SER A 97 15.99 -11.09 -40.99
N GLN A 98 16.92 -10.23 -41.43
CA GLN A 98 17.50 -9.19 -40.57
C GLN A 98 16.45 -8.15 -40.14
N LEU A 99 15.59 -7.72 -41.08
CA LEU A 99 14.47 -6.83 -40.76
C LEU A 99 13.47 -7.49 -39.80
N ALA A 100 13.11 -8.75 -40.04
CA ALA A 100 12.22 -9.50 -39.15
C ALA A 100 12.81 -9.66 -37.74
N GLY A 101 14.10 -10.02 -37.63
CA GLY A 101 14.80 -10.12 -36.35
C GLY A 101 14.89 -8.79 -35.62
N GLY A 102 15.12 -7.68 -36.35
CA GLY A 102 15.11 -6.33 -35.81
C GLY A 102 13.75 -5.88 -35.28
N PHE A 103 12.66 -6.19 -35.99
CA PHE A 103 11.29 -5.89 -35.51
C PHE A 103 10.90 -6.75 -34.31
N ILE A 104 11.25 -8.03 -34.29
CA ILE A 104 10.93 -8.93 -33.19
C ILE A 104 11.74 -8.55 -31.93
N GLY A 105 13.05 -8.36 -32.09
CA GLY A 105 13.92 -7.97 -30.98
C GLY A 105 13.65 -6.55 -30.50
N GLY A 106 13.64 -5.58 -31.42
CA GLY A 106 13.42 -4.16 -31.10
C GLY A 106 12.00 -3.86 -30.64
N GLY A 107 10.98 -4.39 -31.33
CA GLY A 107 9.59 -4.24 -30.94
C GLY A 107 9.28 -4.92 -29.60
N GLY A 108 9.87 -6.08 -29.34
CA GLY A 108 9.78 -6.75 -28.03
C GLY A 108 10.35 -5.90 -26.90
N VAL A 109 11.55 -5.33 -27.09
CA VAL A 109 12.18 -4.44 -26.09
C VAL A 109 11.37 -3.17 -25.86
N ILE A 110 10.91 -2.50 -26.92
CA ILE A 110 10.10 -1.28 -26.81
C ILE A 110 8.78 -1.57 -26.08
N GLY A 111 8.11 -2.67 -26.42
CA GLY A 111 6.88 -3.11 -25.75
C GLY A 111 7.12 -3.38 -24.26
N LEU A 112 8.22 -4.05 -23.92
CA LEU A 112 8.57 -4.35 -22.54
C LEU A 112 8.86 -3.07 -21.74
N VAL A 113 9.72 -2.18 -22.27
CA VAL A 113 10.02 -0.88 -21.66
C VAL A 113 8.76 -0.05 -21.47
N SER A 114 7.85 -0.04 -22.44
CA SER A 114 6.58 0.70 -22.34
C SER A 114 5.72 0.20 -21.20
N VAL A 115 5.57 -1.12 -21.04
CA VAL A 115 4.82 -1.72 -19.94
C VAL A 115 5.44 -1.38 -18.58
N PHE A 116 6.77 -1.44 -18.44
CA PHE A 116 7.42 -1.09 -17.18
C PHE A 116 7.38 0.40 -16.84
N VAL A 117 7.47 1.28 -17.84
CA VAL A 117 7.40 2.74 -17.63
C VAL A 117 5.98 3.21 -17.34
N ILE A 118 4.98 2.71 -18.10
CA ILE A 118 3.58 3.11 -17.96
C ILE A 118 2.93 2.39 -16.77
N GLY A 119 3.20 1.10 -16.60
CA GLY A 119 2.61 0.28 -15.54
C GLY A 119 2.97 0.72 -14.12
N LYS A 120 4.08 1.45 -13.94
CA LYS A 120 4.53 1.97 -12.63
C LYS A 120 3.67 3.13 -12.09
N ARG A 121 2.67 3.60 -12.85
CA ARG A 121 1.85 4.78 -12.52
C ARG A 121 0.46 4.45 -11.95
N TRP A 122 0.15 3.21 -11.60
CA TRP A 122 -1.15 2.87 -11.01
C TRP A 122 -1.06 2.67 -9.48
N PRO A 123 -1.03 3.74 -8.67
CA PRO A 123 -1.35 3.61 -7.26
C PRO A 123 -2.85 3.31 -7.18
N VAL A 124 -3.20 2.13 -6.67
CA VAL A 124 -4.56 1.81 -6.25
C VAL A 124 -4.89 2.79 -5.12
N GLN A 125 -5.70 3.80 -5.40
CA GLN A 125 -6.16 4.73 -4.36
C GLN A 125 -7.17 3.97 -3.49
N PRO A 126 -6.99 3.91 -2.16
CA PRO A 126 -8.00 3.33 -1.29
C PRO A 126 -9.27 4.17 -1.41
N GLU A 127 -10.38 3.51 -1.75
CA GLU A 127 -11.70 4.10 -1.86
C GLU A 127 -12.08 4.75 -0.52
N SER A 128 -12.17 6.08 -0.49
CA SER A 128 -12.73 6.80 0.65
C SER A 128 -14.25 6.67 0.61
N LYS A 129 -14.81 5.80 1.44
CA LYS A 129 -16.21 5.87 1.86
C LYS A 129 -16.31 6.50 3.24
#